data_AF-A0A3D9RQG3-F1
#
_entry.id   AF-A0A3D9RQG3-F1
#
_cell.length_a   1.000
_cell.length_b   1.000
_cell.length_c   1.000
_cell.angle_alpha   90.00
_cell.angle_beta   90.00
_cell.angle_gamma   90.00
#
_symmetry.space_group_name_H-M   'P 1'
#
loop_
_entity.id
_entity.type
_entity.pdbx_description
1 polymer ?
#
loop_
_entity_poly.entity_id
_entity_poly.type
_entity_poly.pdbx_seq_one_letter_code
_entity_poly.pdbx_strand_id
1 'polypeptide(L)'
;MRYFEQFSQMKKLNTLLGIILGLTLICCSSDSDENSNSQKHLTNINYSYLDGQIRLTQNLVYDANNNLIEINDENGLVMSSYDYNGSDRLIKVVDFQYNDDGTNFEFIKNISYNNDNKISNIEIIDNIYNAEDGKLIGMYNYNKVVNYGDNTITVVTDGIGSETVILSLSNNWITGVKIIRKNTLQADMVFTYDNEGNCISGSGLYQPGLYDTTDIDLNVIYGNEEKNPHFNAFFYFNVLCYNNSFFNLKRVLIEQQGTKYPKKIQWYQFEGWNYRDYHEYSFDIDGSIISKKTNVFNTNTYGEIVSYTWE
;
A
#
# COMPACT_ATOMS: atom_id res chain seq x y z
N MET A 1 -28.21 1.05 16.53
CA MET A 1 -27.96 1.51 15.15
C MET A 1 -26.90 2.62 15.06
N ARG A 2 -26.77 3.54 16.03
CA ARG A 2 -25.68 4.55 16.06
C ARG A 2 -24.30 4.07 16.55
N TYR A 3 -24.21 2.89 17.18
CA TYR A 3 -22.94 2.33 17.68
C TYR A 3 -22.13 1.55 16.62
N PHE A 4 -22.70 1.28 15.44
CA PHE A 4 -22.01 0.57 14.35
C PHE A 4 -21.26 1.52 13.39
N GLU A 5 -21.58 2.81 13.39
CA GLU A 5 -20.92 3.81 12.51
C GLU A 5 -19.55 4.26 13.04
N GLN A 6 -19.38 4.40 14.35
CA GLN A 6 -18.08 4.75 14.95
C GLN A 6 -17.04 3.62 14.85
N PHE A 7 -17.45 2.35 15.00
CA PHE A 7 -16.54 1.19 14.84
C PHE A 7 -16.10 0.95 13.38
N SER A 8 -16.89 1.41 12.41
CA SER A 8 -16.58 1.31 10.98
C SER A 8 -15.57 2.38 10.52
N GLN A 9 -15.56 3.55 11.15
CA GLN A 9 -14.63 4.64 10.80
C GLN A 9 -13.21 4.41 11.33
N MET A 10 -13.05 3.84 12.53
CA MET A 10 -11.73 3.55 13.09
C MET A 10 -11.02 2.39 12.37
N LYS A 11 -11.73 1.31 11.99
CA LYS A 11 -11.12 0.22 11.18
C LYS A 11 -10.71 0.65 9.77
N LYS A 12 -11.35 1.69 9.22
CA LYS A 12 -11.01 2.24 7.90
C LYS A 12 -9.82 3.21 7.94
N LEU A 13 -9.52 3.81 9.10
CA LEU A 13 -8.29 4.58 9.32
C LEU A 13 -7.06 3.66 9.16
N ASN A 14 -7.14 2.43 9.67
CA ASN A 14 -6.07 1.43 9.59
C ASN A 14 -5.81 0.86 8.18
N THR A 15 -6.68 1.14 7.20
CA THR A 15 -6.47 0.71 5.80
C THR A 15 -5.90 1.83 4.92
N LEU A 16 -5.84 3.06 5.44
CA LEU A 16 -5.34 4.23 4.72
C LEU A 16 -3.86 4.54 5.02
N LEU A 17 -3.32 4.01 6.12
CA LEU A 17 -1.93 4.15 6.59
C LEU A 17 -0.87 3.46 5.70
N GLY A 18 -1.23 2.90 4.54
CA GLY A 18 -0.34 2.02 3.77
C GLY A 18 0.10 2.53 2.39
N ILE A 19 -0.20 3.76 2.01
CA ILE A 19 0.18 4.26 0.69
C ILE A 19 0.71 5.67 0.88
N ILE A 20 2.01 5.80 1.06
CA ILE A 20 3.00 6.40 0.14
C ILE A 20 4.37 6.07 0.84
N LEU A 21 5.52 5.74 0.20
CA LEU A 21 6.60 6.70 -0.08
C LEU A 21 7.97 6.02 -0.07
N GLY A 22 8.83 6.24 -1.10
CA GLY A 22 10.28 6.56 -0.97
C GLY A 22 11.24 5.88 -1.97
N LEU A 23 11.83 6.68 -2.87
CA LEU A 23 12.81 6.34 -3.93
C LEU A 23 14.22 6.01 -3.42
N THR A 24 14.93 5.15 -4.17
CA THR A 24 16.39 5.26 -4.37
C THR A 24 16.72 5.39 -5.87
N LEU A 25 17.83 6.08 -6.13
CA LEU A 25 18.35 6.54 -7.42
C LEU A 25 18.43 5.45 -8.52
N ILE A 26 17.87 5.74 -9.70
CA ILE A 26 18.40 5.22 -10.98
C ILE A 26 18.67 6.42 -11.88
N CYS A 27 19.85 7.04 -11.72
CA CYS A 27 20.46 7.83 -12.79
C CYS A 27 21.50 6.94 -13.48
N CYS A 28 21.06 6.21 -14.50
CA CYS A 28 21.92 5.70 -15.56
C CYS A 28 21.07 5.39 -16.80
N SER A 29 20.74 6.42 -17.57
CA SER A 29 20.69 6.27 -19.02
C SER A 29 21.16 7.57 -19.68
N SER A 30 22.29 7.44 -20.36
CA SER A 30 22.79 8.36 -21.36
C SER A 30 21.72 8.60 -22.42
N ASP A 31 21.24 9.84 -22.54
CA ASP A 31 21.32 10.66 -23.74
C ASP A 31 20.23 11.75 -23.68
N SER A 32 20.72 12.99 -23.74
CA SER A 32 20.07 14.23 -24.18
C SER A 32 18.54 14.31 -24.11
N ASP A 33 18.02 15.00 -23.09
CA ASP A 33 17.41 16.31 -23.31
C ASP A 33 17.34 17.08 -21.99
N GLU A 34 17.69 18.36 -22.07
CA GLU A 34 17.60 19.32 -20.97
C GLU A 34 16.14 19.50 -20.56
N ASN A 35 15.69 18.69 -19.60
CA ASN A 35 14.67 19.12 -18.66
C ASN A 35 15.15 18.70 -17.28
N SER A 36 15.83 19.63 -16.60
CA SER A 36 16.17 19.48 -15.20
C SER A 36 14.86 19.47 -14.41
N ASN A 37 14.21 18.30 -14.33
CA ASN A 37 13.25 18.04 -13.28
C ASN A 37 14.05 18.15 -11.99
N SER A 38 14.03 19.34 -11.37
CA SER A 38 14.40 19.49 -9.97
C SER A 38 13.59 18.42 -9.25
N GLN A 39 14.28 17.42 -8.71
CA GLN A 39 13.65 16.25 -8.13
C GLN A 39 12.91 16.71 -6.88
N LYS A 40 11.65 17.14 -7.03
CA LYS A 40 10.84 17.62 -5.91
C LYS A 40 10.62 16.46 -4.95
N HIS A 41 10.70 16.75 -3.67
CA HIS A 41 10.37 15.83 -2.61
C HIS A 41 8.95 16.08 -2.15
N LEU A 42 8.18 15.02 -2.00
CA LEU A 42 6.89 15.11 -1.31
C LEU A 42 7.20 15.38 0.17
N THR A 43 6.78 16.53 0.69
CA THR A 43 7.07 16.95 2.06
C THR A 43 5.85 16.86 2.97
N ASN A 44 4.65 16.92 2.38
CA ASN A 44 3.41 16.92 3.15
C ASN A 44 2.24 16.27 2.39
N ILE A 45 1.43 15.50 3.12
CA ILE A 45 0.19 14.89 2.63
C ILE A 45 -0.94 15.30 3.58
N ASN A 46 -2.01 15.86 3.03
CA ASN A 46 -3.20 16.24 3.80
C ASN A 46 -4.40 15.40 3.36
N TYR A 47 -5.02 14.72 4.30
CA TYR A 47 -6.27 13.98 4.10
C TYR A 47 -7.43 14.82 4.63
N SER A 48 -8.41 15.10 3.79
CA SER A 48 -9.62 15.83 4.17
C SER A 48 -10.89 15.15 3.66
N TYR A 49 -11.98 15.35 4.38
CA TYR A 49 -13.31 15.01 3.91
C TYR A 49 -13.73 15.92 2.74
N LEU A 50 -14.75 15.53 1.98
CA LEU A 50 -15.28 16.34 0.87
C LEU A 50 -15.78 17.73 1.30
N ASP A 51 -16.14 17.91 2.57
CA ASP A 51 -16.54 19.20 3.14
C ASP A 51 -15.34 20.10 3.52
N GLY A 52 -14.12 19.62 3.29
CA GLY A 52 -12.88 20.34 3.54
C GLY A 52 -12.33 20.20 4.95
N GLN A 53 -13.00 19.47 5.86
CA GLN A 53 -12.45 19.23 7.19
C GLN A 53 -11.22 18.31 7.07
N ILE A 54 -10.06 18.80 7.55
CA ILE A 54 -8.83 18.01 7.63
C ILE A 54 -9.02 16.90 8.66
N ARG A 55 -8.69 15.69 8.25
CA ARG A 55 -8.76 14.47 9.04
C ARG A 55 -7.39 14.07 9.58
N LEU A 56 -6.35 14.24 8.77
CA LEU A 56 -4.98 13.82 9.09
C LEU A 56 -3.99 14.61 8.24
N THR A 57 -2.89 15.03 8.86
CA THR A 57 -1.72 15.56 8.16
C THR A 57 -0.55 14.61 8.33
N GLN A 58 0.26 14.46 7.29
CA GLN A 58 1.52 13.72 7.35
C GLN A 58 2.64 14.58 6.81
N ASN A 59 3.71 14.72 7.60
CA ASN A 59 4.92 15.47 7.28
C ASN A 59 6.07 14.48 7.10
N LEU A 60 6.83 14.63 6.01
CA LEU A 60 7.79 13.62 5.56
C LEU A 60 9.20 14.15 5.74
N VAL A 61 10.06 13.33 6.34
CA VAL A 61 11.44 13.69 6.64
C VAL A 61 12.38 12.76 5.88
N TYR A 62 13.40 13.34 5.26
CA TYR A 62 14.39 12.62 4.45
C TYR A 62 15.79 12.78 5.04
N ASP A 63 16.64 11.77 4.85
CA ASP A 63 18.06 11.86 5.16
C ASP A 63 18.87 12.58 4.05
N ALA A 64 20.19 12.67 4.22
CA ALA A 64 21.08 13.31 3.25
C ALA A 64 21.24 12.53 1.93
N ASN A 65 20.83 11.26 1.90
CA ASN A 65 20.79 10.42 0.70
C ASN A 65 19.40 10.48 0.01
N ASN A 66 18.50 11.34 0.51
CA ASN A 66 17.11 11.47 0.08
C ASN A 66 16.26 10.21 0.34
N ASN A 67 16.66 9.36 1.29
CA ASN A 67 15.79 8.29 1.77
C ASN A 67 14.76 8.86 2.74
N LEU A 68 13.50 8.46 2.63
CA LEU A 68 12.48 8.79 3.63
C LEU A 68 12.83 8.06 4.94
N ILE A 69 13.00 8.79 6.03
CA ILE A 69 13.36 8.22 7.34
C ILE A 69 12.23 8.33 8.38
N GLU A 70 11.31 9.27 8.21
CA GLU A 70 10.24 9.50 9.18
C GLU A 70 8.99 10.10 8.52
N ILE A 71 7.82 9.72 9.04
CA ILE A 71 6.55 10.38 8.79
C ILE A 71 6.00 10.82 10.14
N ASN A 72 5.65 12.10 10.25
CA ASN A 72 5.12 12.72 11.45
C ASN A 72 3.68 13.22 11.22
N ASP A 73 2.87 13.28 12.27
CA ASP A 73 1.59 13.98 12.21
C ASP A 73 1.77 15.52 12.19
N GLU A 74 0.66 16.28 12.22
CA GLU A 74 0.71 17.75 12.32
C GLU A 74 1.37 18.29 13.60
N ASN A 75 1.47 17.49 14.67
CA ASN A 75 2.02 17.86 15.95
C ASN A 75 3.48 17.40 16.12
N GLY A 76 4.06 16.75 15.11
CA GLY A 76 5.42 16.20 15.16
C GLY A 76 5.51 14.85 15.86
N LEU A 77 4.39 14.14 16.07
CA LEU A 77 4.38 12.78 16.58
C LEU A 77 4.74 11.80 15.46
N VAL A 78 5.72 10.93 15.71
CA VAL A 78 6.18 9.94 14.73
C VAL A 78 5.08 8.91 14.48
N MET A 79 4.63 8.84 13.23
CA MET A 79 3.67 7.84 12.74
C MET A 79 4.38 6.64 12.15
N SER A 80 5.48 6.86 11.42
CA SER A 80 6.29 5.79 10.85
C SER A 80 7.77 6.18 10.82
N SER A 81 8.66 5.22 10.97
CA SER A 81 10.10 5.39 10.77
C SER A 81 10.72 4.27 9.94
N TYR A 82 11.81 4.61 9.25
CA TYR A 82 12.43 3.77 8.23
C TYR A 82 13.95 3.79 8.40
N ASP A 83 14.55 2.61 8.56
CA ASP A 83 16.01 2.49 8.63
C ASP A 83 16.56 1.84 7.36
N TYR A 84 17.73 2.32 6.92
CA TYR A 84 18.45 1.83 5.76
C TYR A 84 19.84 1.33 6.13
N ASN A 85 20.35 0.33 5.41
CA ASN A 85 21.75 -0.08 5.55
C ASN A 85 22.69 0.82 4.74
N GLY A 86 24.00 0.60 4.85
CA GLY A 86 25.02 1.38 4.12
C GLY A 86 25.01 1.21 2.59
N SER A 87 24.02 0.52 2.02
CA SER A 87 23.76 0.46 0.57
C SER A 87 22.38 1.04 0.22
N ASP A 88 21.84 1.91 1.09
CA ASP A 88 20.54 2.57 0.95
C ASP A 88 19.36 1.60 0.76
N ARG A 89 19.45 0.39 1.34
CA ARG A 89 18.35 -0.57 1.32
C ARG A 89 17.59 -0.52 2.63
N LEU A 90 16.27 -0.42 2.54
CA LEU A 90 15.37 -0.46 3.69
C LEU A 90 15.54 -1.77 4.47
N ILE A 91 15.92 -1.68 5.74
CA ILE A 91 16.12 -2.83 6.63
C ILE A 91 15.12 -2.88 7.78
N LYS A 92 14.43 -1.78 8.06
CA LYS A 92 13.43 -1.71 9.13
C LYS A 92 12.34 -0.71 8.80
N VAL A 93 11.10 -1.08 9.13
CA VAL A 93 9.97 -0.15 9.21
C VAL A 93 9.36 -0.26 10.59
N VAL A 94 9.06 0.85 11.23
CA VAL A 94 8.26 0.91 12.46
C VAL A 94 7.06 1.78 12.17
N ASP A 95 5.85 1.24 12.36
CA ASP A 95 4.61 2.01 12.26
C ASP A 95 3.96 2.12 13.63
N PHE A 96 3.53 3.31 14.00
CA PHE A 96 2.82 3.60 15.25
C PHE A 96 1.34 3.88 14.96
N GLN A 97 0.45 3.28 15.76
CA GLN A 97 -0.97 3.64 15.79
C GLN A 97 -1.33 4.07 17.20
N TYR A 98 -1.75 5.33 17.32
CA TYR A 98 -2.23 5.91 18.56
C TYR A 98 -3.75 5.93 18.52
N ASN A 99 -4.41 5.22 19.44
CA ASN A 99 -5.87 5.19 19.49
C ASN A 99 -6.41 5.85 20.75
N ASP A 100 -7.56 6.50 20.59
CA ASP A 100 -8.30 7.11 21.69
C ASP A 100 -8.97 6.07 22.62
N ASP A 101 -8.96 4.78 22.24
CA ASP A 101 -9.57 3.68 22.99
C ASP A 101 -8.72 3.17 24.16
N GLY A 102 -7.58 3.83 24.42
CA GLY A 102 -6.66 3.47 25.49
C GLY A 102 -5.60 2.46 25.07
N THR A 103 -5.49 2.13 23.78
CA THR A 103 -4.45 1.23 23.27
C THR A 103 -3.62 1.85 22.15
N ASN A 104 -2.30 1.72 22.26
CA ASN A 104 -1.36 2.09 21.21
C ASN A 104 -0.73 0.84 20.63
N PHE A 105 -0.44 0.86 19.33
CA PHE A 105 0.22 -0.24 18.63
C PHE A 105 1.53 0.23 18.01
N GLU A 106 2.52 -0.64 18.03
CA GLU A 106 3.77 -0.48 17.31
C GLU A 106 3.99 -1.73 16.46
N PHE A 107 4.17 -1.54 15.15
CA PHE A 107 4.36 -2.62 14.18
C PHE A 107 5.78 -2.52 13.62
N ILE A 108 6.68 -3.38 14.11
CA ILE A 108 8.07 -3.41 13.67
C ILE A 108 8.21 -4.48 12.59
N LYS A 109 8.84 -4.12 11.47
CA LYS A 109 9.14 -5.01 10.34
C LYS A 109 10.64 -5.00 10.10
N ASN A 110 11.34 -6.06 10.44
CA ASN A 110 12.78 -6.22 10.16
C ASN A 110 12.97 -6.99 8.85
N ILE A 111 13.69 -6.41 7.90
CA ILE A 111 13.81 -6.92 6.53
C ILE A 111 15.19 -7.51 6.32
N SER A 112 15.22 -8.75 5.83
CA SER A 112 16.45 -9.44 5.42
C SER A 112 16.48 -9.68 3.92
N TYR A 113 17.69 -9.71 3.36
CA TYR A 113 17.93 -9.89 1.93
C TYR A 113 18.77 -11.14 1.66
N ASN A 114 18.54 -11.79 0.52
CA ASN A 114 19.39 -12.87 0.02
C ASN A 114 20.60 -12.34 -0.77
N ASN A 115 21.42 -13.26 -1.28
CA ASN A 115 22.61 -12.93 -2.07
C ASN A 115 22.32 -12.23 -3.41
N ASP A 116 21.09 -12.33 -3.92
CA ASP A 116 20.63 -11.63 -5.12
C ASP A 116 20.06 -10.23 -4.79
N ASN A 117 20.24 -9.76 -3.55
CA ASN A 117 19.69 -8.51 -3.03
C ASN A 117 18.16 -8.42 -3.09
N LYS A 118 17.46 -9.55 -3.05
CA LYS A 118 15.99 -9.62 -2.95
C LYS A 118 15.57 -9.88 -1.50
N ILE A 119 14.42 -9.35 -1.10
CA ILE A 119 13.86 -9.57 0.25
C ILE A 119 13.61 -11.06 0.46
N SER A 120 14.23 -11.66 1.46
CA SER A 120 14.13 -13.10 1.76
C SER A 120 13.34 -13.40 3.02
N ASN A 121 13.33 -12.48 3.99
CA ASN A 121 12.56 -12.61 5.22
C ASN A 121 12.08 -11.24 5.69
N ILE A 122 10.90 -11.22 6.28
CA ILE A 122 10.36 -10.07 7.01
C ILE A 122 9.88 -10.58 8.36
N GLU A 123 10.62 -10.28 9.42
CA GLU A 123 10.17 -10.51 10.80
C GLU A 123 9.21 -9.39 11.17
N ILE A 124 8.03 -9.73 11.68
CA ILE A 124 7.00 -8.78 12.05
C ILE A 124 6.71 -8.93 13.54
N ILE A 125 6.86 -7.84 14.28
CA ILE A 125 6.59 -7.74 15.71
C ILE A 125 5.48 -6.72 15.92
N ASP A 126 4.33 -7.18 16.41
CA ASP A 126 3.18 -6.36 16.73
C ASP A 126 3.12 -6.19 18.26
N ASN A 127 3.48 -5.01 18.74
CA ASN A 127 3.42 -4.64 20.15
C ASN A 127 2.13 -3.88 20.44
N ILE A 128 1.48 -4.20 21.56
CA ILE A 128 0.29 -3.50 22.06
C ILE A 128 0.64 -2.90 23.40
N TYR A 129 0.43 -1.59 23.52
CA TYR A 129 0.69 -0.81 24.72
C TYR A 129 -0.62 -0.24 25.29
N ASN A 130 -0.67 -0.14 26.61
CA ASN A 130 -1.66 0.71 27.27
C ASN A 130 -1.32 2.18 27.00
N ALA A 131 -2.27 2.97 26.52
CA ALA A 131 -2.03 4.36 26.13
C ALA A 131 -1.85 5.31 27.33
N GLU A 132 -2.37 4.96 28.52
CA GLU A 132 -2.28 5.81 29.70
C GLU A 132 -0.90 5.73 30.37
N ASP A 133 -0.34 4.52 30.47
CA ASP A 133 0.91 4.28 31.21
C ASP A 133 2.06 3.73 30.37
N GLY A 134 1.84 3.51 29.07
CA GLY A 134 2.85 3.04 28.12
C GLY A 134 3.31 1.60 28.35
N LYS A 135 2.66 0.82 29.22
CA LYS A 135 3.08 -0.57 29.47
C LYS A 135 2.71 -1.49 28.32
N LEU A 136 3.63 -2.37 27.95
CA LEU A 136 3.38 -3.46 27.02
C LEU A 136 2.36 -4.44 27.63
N ILE A 137 1.25 -4.64 26.93
CA ILE A 137 0.16 -5.54 27.33
C ILE A 137 -0.01 -6.73 26.39
N GLY A 138 0.58 -6.69 25.20
CA GLY A 138 0.56 -7.80 24.23
C GLY A 138 1.71 -7.70 23.24
N MET A 139 2.17 -8.86 22.77
CA MET A 139 3.19 -8.96 21.73
C MET A 139 2.91 -10.19 20.86
N TYR A 140 2.92 -9.99 19.54
CA TYR A 140 2.85 -11.06 18.56
C TYR A 140 4.09 -10.98 17.66
N ASN A 141 4.69 -12.13 17.37
CA ASN A 141 5.81 -12.22 16.43
C ASN A 141 5.54 -13.34 15.42
N TYR A 142 5.75 -13.04 14.15
CA TYR A 142 5.69 -13.98 13.05
C TYR A 142 6.61 -13.53 11.91
N ASN A 143 7.01 -14.47 11.07
CA ASN A 143 7.85 -14.24 9.91
C ASN A 143 7.08 -14.42 8.62
N LYS A 144 7.46 -13.62 7.62
CA LYS A 144 7.16 -13.86 6.21
C LYS A 144 8.43 -14.28 5.49
N VAL A 145 8.52 -15.55 5.12
CA VAL A 145 9.63 -16.11 4.35
C VAL A 145 9.32 -16.01 2.86
N VAL A 146 10.24 -15.43 2.09
CA VAL A 146 10.06 -15.14 0.66
C VAL A 146 10.99 -16.01 -0.17
N ASN A 147 10.42 -16.75 -1.12
CA ASN A 147 11.13 -17.62 -2.06
C ASN A 147 10.87 -17.17 -3.49
N TYR A 148 11.92 -17.08 -4.30
CA TYR A 148 11.84 -16.71 -5.71
C TYR A 148 12.05 -17.94 -6.59
N GLY A 149 11.08 -18.21 -7.48
CA GLY A 149 11.22 -19.17 -8.57
C GLY A 149 11.36 -18.45 -9.92
N ASP A 150 11.45 -19.21 -11.00
CA ASP A 150 11.67 -18.66 -12.35
C ASP A 150 10.61 -17.64 -12.78
N ASN A 151 9.34 -17.89 -12.42
CA ASN A 151 8.21 -17.01 -12.75
C ASN A 151 7.27 -16.84 -11.55
N THR A 152 7.78 -17.00 -10.32
CA THR A 152 6.95 -16.92 -9.12
C THR A 152 7.68 -16.28 -7.95
N ILE A 153 6.91 -15.67 -7.06
CA ILE A 153 7.33 -15.30 -5.71
C ILE A 153 6.38 -15.97 -4.75
N THR A 154 6.92 -16.73 -3.80
CA THR A 154 6.13 -17.41 -2.77
C THR A 154 6.45 -16.82 -1.42
N VAL A 155 5.43 -16.30 -0.74
CA VAL A 155 5.51 -15.76 0.62
C VAL A 155 4.80 -16.72 1.56
N VAL A 156 5.52 -17.24 2.55
CA VAL A 156 4.95 -18.12 3.58
C VAL A 156 4.98 -17.38 4.91
N THR A 157 3.81 -17.23 5.53
CA THR A 157 3.68 -16.66 6.87
C THR A 157 3.67 -17.78 7.91
N ASP A 158 4.53 -17.72 8.92
CA ASP A 158 4.49 -18.66 10.05
C ASP A 158 3.47 -18.23 11.14
N GLY A 159 3.22 -19.10 12.12
CA GLY A 159 2.37 -18.78 13.27
C GLY A 159 0.86 -18.95 13.10
N ILE A 160 0.09 -18.23 13.92
CA ILE A 160 -1.38 -18.32 13.96
C ILE A 160 -1.96 -17.69 12.71
N GLY A 161 -2.64 -18.50 11.89
CA GLY A 161 -3.19 -18.02 10.61
C GLY A 161 -2.25 -18.19 9.43
N SER A 162 -1.29 -19.13 9.53
CA SER A 162 -0.35 -19.48 8.47
C SER A 162 -1.00 -19.52 7.09
N GLU A 163 -0.33 -18.84 6.16
CA GLU A 163 -0.81 -18.59 4.81
C GLU A 163 0.37 -18.61 3.85
N THR A 164 0.10 -19.15 2.66
CA THR A 164 1.00 -19.09 1.52
C THR A 164 0.39 -18.19 0.46
N VAL A 165 1.10 -17.13 0.10
CA VAL A 165 0.78 -16.26 -1.04
C VAL A 165 1.73 -16.61 -2.18
N ILE A 166 1.19 -16.95 -3.34
CA ILE A 166 1.95 -17.23 -4.56
C ILE A 166 1.63 -16.13 -5.57
N LEU A 167 2.65 -15.37 -5.94
CA LEU A 167 2.61 -14.33 -6.94
C LEU A 167 3.16 -14.91 -8.23
N SER A 168 2.36 -14.96 -9.29
CA SER A 168 2.82 -15.37 -10.63
C SER A 168 3.40 -14.17 -11.35
N LEU A 169 4.51 -14.35 -12.07
CA LEU A 169 5.22 -13.32 -12.79
C LEU A 169 5.20 -13.55 -14.30
N SER A 170 5.09 -12.47 -15.06
CA SER A 170 5.37 -12.43 -16.50
C SER A 170 5.98 -11.08 -16.84
N ASN A 171 7.12 -11.04 -17.54
CA ASN A 171 7.85 -9.80 -17.83
C ASN A 171 8.07 -8.90 -16.59
N ASN A 172 8.39 -9.51 -15.45
CA ASN A 172 8.54 -8.87 -14.13
C ASN A 172 7.26 -8.25 -13.52
N TRP A 173 6.09 -8.44 -14.15
CA TRP A 173 4.80 -8.01 -13.63
C TRP A 173 4.11 -9.13 -12.86
N ILE A 174 3.42 -8.79 -11.77
CA ILE A 174 2.61 -9.75 -11.03
C ILE A 174 1.31 -10.00 -11.79
N THR A 175 1.23 -11.13 -12.49
CA THR A 175 0.07 -11.51 -13.30
C THR A 175 -0.93 -12.41 -12.60
N GLY A 176 -0.59 -12.92 -11.41
CA GLY A 176 -1.52 -13.70 -10.63
C GLY A 176 -1.22 -13.66 -9.14
N VAL A 177 -2.27 -13.79 -8.34
CA VAL A 177 -2.19 -13.87 -6.87
C VAL A 177 -3.02 -15.06 -6.43
N LYS A 178 -2.36 -16.01 -5.77
CA LYS A 178 -2.98 -17.18 -5.15
C LYS A 178 -2.72 -17.16 -3.66
N ILE A 179 -3.79 -17.27 -2.87
CA ILE A 179 -3.72 -17.25 -1.40
C ILE A 179 -4.24 -18.58 -0.88
N ILE A 180 -3.42 -19.29 -0.11
CA ILE A 180 -3.76 -20.58 0.51
C ILE A 180 -3.61 -20.45 2.02
N ARG A 181 -4.70 -20.60 2.76
CA ARG A 181 -4.71 -20.53 4.22
C ARG A 181 -5.14 -21.88 4.78
N LYS A 182 -4.31 -22.47 5.66
CA LYS A 182 -4.58 -23.80 6.24
C LYS A 182 -4.96 -24.87 5.19
N ASN A 183 -4.25 -24.89 4.06
CA ASN A 183 -4.49 -25.77 2.90
C ASN A 183 -5.81 -25.55 2.15
N THR A 184 -6.54 -24.47 2.44
CA THR A 184 -7.73 -24.06 1.69
C THR A 184 -7.40 -22.88 0.78
N LEU A 185 -7.80 -22.96 -0.48
CA LEU A 185 -7.70 -21.85 -1.42
C LEU A 185 -8.63 -20.71 -0.95
N GLN A 186 -8.07 -19.51 -0.77
CA GLN A 186 -8.82 -18.31 -0.37
C GLN A 186 -8.94 -17.31 -1.52
N ALA A 187 -7.95 -17.28 -2.41
CA ALA A 187 -7.98 -16.48 -3.62
C ALA A 187 -7.18 -17.16 -4.72
N ASP A 188 -7.64 -17.05 -5.96
CA ASP A 188 -6.90 -17.41 -7.17
C ASP A 188 -7.26 -16.44 -8.28
N MET A 189 -6.51 -15.35 -8.37
CA MET A 189 -6.81 -14.19 -9.19
C MET A 189 -5.75 -14.05 -10.27
N VAL A 190 -6.19 -13.75 -11.50
CA VAL A 190 -5.33 -13.48 -12.65
C VAL A 190 -5.57 -12.04 -13.10
N PHE A 191 -4.52 -11.35 -13.54
CA PHE A 191 -4.54 -9.96 -13.95
C PHE A 191 -4.03 -9.79 -15.37
N THR A 192 -4.65 -8.83 -16.07
CA THR A 192 -4.26 -8.41 -17.42
C THR A 192 -3.72 -6.99 -17.37
N TYR A 193 -2.70 -6.75 -18.19
CA TYR A 193 -1.98 -5.49 -18.24
C TYR A 193 -2.03 -4.90 -19.64
N ASP A 194 -1.96 -3.57 -19.72
CA ASP A 194 -1.60 -2.89 -20.96
C ASP A 194 -0.09 -3.00 -21.24
N ASN A 195 0.37 -2.42 -22.35
CA ASN A 195 1.78 -2.46 -22.75
C ASN A 195 2.71 -1.64 -21.83
N GLU A 196 2.15 -0.81 -20.95
CA GLU A 196 2.89 0.03 -19.99
C GLU A 196 2.93 -0.61 -18.60
N GLY A 197 2.33 -1.80 -18.43
CA GLY A 197 2.31 -2.53 -17.18
C GLY A 197 1.25 -2.08 -16.19
N ASN A 198 0.25 -1.32 -16.63
CA ASN A 198 -0.89 -0.92 -15.79
C ASN A 198 -1.94 -2.04 -15.76
N CYS A 199 -2.40 -2.43 -14.56
CA CYS A 199 -3.39 -3.50 -14.39
C CYS A 199 -4.76 -3.02 -14.89
N ILE A 200 -5.20 -3.45 -16.08
CA ILE A 200 -6.47 -3.01 -16.70
C ILE A 200 -7.65 -3.90 -16.36
N SER A 201 -7.40 -5.16 -16.01
CA SER A 201 -8.46 -6.06 -15.55
C SER A 201 -7.91 -7.16 -14.66
N GLY A 202 -8.79 -7.81 -13.91
CA GLY A 202 -8.46 -9.04 -13.21
C GLY A 202 -9.70 -9.87 -12.92
N SER A 203 -9.53 -11.17 -12.88
CA SER A 203 -10.64 -12.09 -12.62
C SER A 203 -10.19 -13.31 -11.85
N GLY A 204 -11.11 -13.89 -11.09
CA GLY A 204 -10.90 -15.17 -10.45
C GLY A 204 -11.62 -15.33 -9.13
N LEU A 205 -11.28 -16.41 -8.44
CA LEU A 205 -11.94 -16.80 -7.21
C LEU A 205 -11.48 -15.91 -6.06
N TYR A 206 -12.42 -15.44 -5.25
CA TYR A 206 -12.15 -14.91 -3.92
C TYR A 206 -13.16 -15.43 -2.89
N GLN A 207 -12.63 -15.93 -1.77
CA GLN A 207 -13.41 -16.46 -0.67
C GLN A 207 -13.00 -15.76 0.65
N PRO A 208 -13.65 -14.63 0.99
CA PRO A 208 -13.41 -13.95 2.26
C PRO A 208 -14.13 -14.68 3.40
N GLY A 209 -13.48 -15.69 4.00
CA GLY A 209 -13.99 -16.33 5.22
C GLY A 209 -15.24 -17.19 5.02
N LEU A 210 -16.23 -17.05 5.92
CA LEU A 210 -17.44 -17.90 6.01
C LEU A 210 -18.51 -17.62 4.92
N TYR A 211 -18.28 -16.66 4.03
CA TYR A 211 -19.23 -16.28 2.99
C TYR A 211 -19.01 -17.07 1.70
N ASP A 212 -20.06 -17.17 0.87
CA ASP A 212 -20.03 -17.88 -0.41
C ASP A 212 -18.88 -17.40 -1.29
N THR A 213 -18.27 -18.34 -2.02
CA THR A 213 -17.26 -18.08 -3.03
C THR A 213 -17.83 -17.18 -4.12
N THR A 214 -17.11 -16.12 -4.46
CA THR A 214 -17.53 -15.21 -5.52
C THR A 214 -16.40 -14.97 -6.48
N ASP A 215 -16.70 -15.04 -7.77
CA ASP A 215 -15.77 -14.58 -8.79
C ASP A 215 -15.71 -13.05 -8.74
N ILE A 216 -14.51 -12.52 -8.54
CA ILE A 216 -14.25 -11.09 -8.69
C ILE A 216 -14.01 -10.83 -10.16
N ASP A 217 -14.65 -9.79 -10.68
CA ASP A 217 -14.32 -9.18 -11.96
C ASP A 217 -13.89 -7.74 -11.70
N LEU A 218 -12.66 -7.41 -12.07
CA LEU A 218 -12.00 -6.11 -11.90
C LEU A 218 -11.80 -5.48 -13.27
N ASN A 219 -12.17 -4.20 -13.39
CA ASN A 219 -11.87 -3.36 -14.53
C ASN A 219 -11.28 -2.03 -14.05
N VAL A 220 -10.20 -1.58 -14.70
CA VAL A 220 -9.52 -0.33 -14.37
C VAL A 220 -9.29 0.49 -15.63
N ILE A 221 -9.55 1.79 -15.52
CA ILE A 221 -9.25 2.78 -16.56
C ILE A 221 -8.23 3.76 -15.98
N TYR A 222 -7.12 3.96 -16.69
CA TYR A 222 -6.06 4.88 -16.31
C TYR A 222 -6.21 6.24 -16.97
N GLY A 223 -5.58 7.25 -16.36
CA GLY A 223 -5.36 8.56 -16.97
C GLY A 223 -4.29 8.53 -18.05
N ASN A 224 -3.89 9.73 -18.49
CA ASN A 224 -2.78 9.87 -19.43
C ASN A 224 -1.49 10.24 -18.72
N GLU A 225 -1.60 10.72 -17.48
CA GLU A 225 -0.53 11.27 -16.67
C GLU A 225 0.32 10.15 -16.06
N GLU A 226 1.65 10.30 -16.16
CA GLU A 226 2.61 9.37 -15.59
C GLU A 226 2.73 9.56 -14.08
N LYS A 227 2.86 8.45 -13.37
CA LYS A 227 3.11 8.38 -11.95
C LYS A 227 4.53 8.84 -11.67
N ASN A 228 4.65 9.72 -10.69
CA ASN A 228 5.95 9.98 -10.11
C ASN A 228 6.53 8.65 -9.57
N PRO A 229 7.80 8.29 -9.91
CA PRO A 229 8.43 7.06 -9.45
C PRO A 229 8.42 6.86 -7.93
N HIS A 230 8.27 7.94 -7.15
CA HIS A 230 8.05 7.93 -5.71
C HIS A 230 6.99 6.91 -5.26
N PHE A 231 5.88 6.81 -6.00
CA PHE A 231 4.77 5.91 -5.67
C PHE A 231 5.07 4.43 -5.90
N ASN A 232 6.14 4.09 -6.62
CA ASN A 232 6.49 2.70 -6.97
C ASN A 232 7.63 2.12 -6.14
N ALA A 233 8.35 2.94 -5.37
CA ALA A 233 9.65 2.57 -4.84
C ALA A 233 9.63 1.47 -3.75
N PHE A 234 8.53 1.36 -3.00
CA PHE A 234 8.30 0.26 -2.07
C PHE A 234 7.36 -0.82 -2.58
N PHE A 235 7.10 -0.86 -3.89
CA PHE A 235 6.16 -1.82 -4.47
C PHE A 235 6.40 -3.25 -3.99
N TYR A 236 7.62 -3.76 -4.10
CA TYR A 236 7.94 -5.12 -3.67
C TYR A 236 7.77 -5.32 -2.17
N PHE A 237 8.25 -4.38 -1.34
CA PHE A 237 8.05 -4.45 0.10
C PHE A 237 6.56 -4.49 0.46
N ASN A 238 5.77 -3.58 -0.11
CA ASN A 238 4.32 -3.50 0.11
C ASN A 238 3.65 -4.81 -0.28
N VAL A 239 3.87 -5.30 -1.50
CA VAL A 239 3.29 -6.56 -1.97
C VAL A 239 3.60 -7.73 -1.02
N LEU A 240 4.82 -7.79 -0.46
CA LEU A 240 5.24 -8.86 0.44
C LEU A 240 4.67 -8.69 1.86
N CYS A 241 4.57 -7.44 2.34
CA CYS A 241 4.12 -7.12 3.70
C CYS A 241 2.61 -7.07 3.86
N TYR A 242 1.85 -6.69 2.83
CA TYR A 242 0.43 -6.43 2.98
C TYR A 242 -0.32 -7.63 3.56
N ASN A 243 -1.22 -7.34 4.49
CA ASN A 243 -2.08 -8.34 5.13
C ASN A 243 -2.93 -9.05 4.07
N ASN A 244 -2.46 -10.22 3.63
CA ASN A 244 -3.11 -11.51 3.39
C ASN A 244 -4.59 -11.49 2.95
N SER A 245 -4.96 -10.45 2.20
CA SER A 245 -6.29 -10.22 1.67
C SER A 245 -6.14 -9.67 0.26
N PHE A 246 -6.95 -10.21 -0.64
CA PHE A 246 -6.96 -9.78 -2.02
C PHE A 246 -7.24 -8.28 -2.15
N PHE A 247 -8.11 -7.72 -1.30
CA PHE A 247 -8.47 -6.30 -1.35
C PHE A 247 -7.25 -5.38 -1.26
N ASN A 248 -6.33 -5.67 -0.35
CA ASN A 248 -5.12 -4.88 -0.15
C ASN A 248 -4.14 -5.07 -1.30
N LEU A 249 -3.84 -6.32 -1.68
CA LEU A 249 -2.94 -6.62 -2.79
C LEU A 249 -3.44 -6.01 -4.10
N LYS A 250 -4.74 -6.08 -4.38
CA LYS A 250 -5.38 -5.43 -5.53
C LYS A 250 -5.07 -3.95 -5.57
N ARG A 251 -5.19 -3.23 -4.44
CA ARG A 251 -4.89 -1.80 -4.40
C ARG A 251 -3.43 -1.52 -4.69
N VAL A 252 -2.50 -2.29 -4.14
CA VAL A 252 -1.06 -2.15 -4.44
C VAL A 252 -0.80 -2.36 -5.92
N LEU A 253 -1.36 -3.42 -6.53
CA LEU A 253 -1.16 -3.71 -7.94
C LEU A 253 -1.72 -2.59 -8.84
N ILE A 254 -2.92 -2.07 -8.54
CA ILE A 254 -3.55 -1.02 -9.33
C ILE A 254 -2.86 0.34 -9.13
N GLU A 255 -2.50 0.69 -7.90
CA GLU A 255 -1.98 2.02 -7.57
C GLU A 255 -0.47 2.13 -7.82
N GLN A 256 0.30 1.04 -7.63
CA GLN A 256 1.77 1.06 -7.67
C GLN A 256 2.40 0.27 -8.82
N GLN A 257 1.77 -0.79 -9.37
CA GLN A 257 2.32 -1.40 -10.58
C GLN A 257 2.02 -0.53 -11.81
N GLY A 258 2.90 -0.58 -12.81
CA GLY A 258 2.78 0.25 -14.03
C GLY A 258 3.14 1.71 -13.81
N THR A 259 2.80 2.54 -14.79
CA THR A 259 3.30 3.92 -14.91
C THR A 259 2.21 4.98 -14.81
N LYS A 260 0.91 4.65 -14.78
CA LYS A 260 -0.17 5.67 -14.84
C LYS A 260 -1.08 5.69 -13.62
N TYR A 261 -1.72 6.83 -13.37
CA TYR A 261 -2.70 6.97 -12.29
C TYR A 261 -4.07 6.37 -12.68
N PRO A 262 -4.69 5.50 -11.85
CA PRO A 262 -6.01 4.92 -12.14
C PRO A 262 -7.12 5.96 -11.96
N LYS A 263 -7.95 6.22 -12.97
CA LYS A 263 -9.10 7.16 -12.91
C LYS A 263 -10.40 6.49 -12.50
N LYS A 264 -10.61 5.24 -12.88
CA LYS A 264 -11.81 4.48 -12.53
C LYS A 264 -11.42 3.06 -12.17
N ILE A 265 -11.87 2.59 -11.01
CA ILE A 265 -11.73 1.21 -10.57
C ILE A 265 -13.13 0.68 -10.35
N GLN A 266 -13.47 -0.41 -11.03
CA GLN A 266 -14.74 -1.08 -10.87
C GLN A 266 -14.47 -2.53 -10.54
N TRP A 267 -15.14 -3.03 -9.50
CA TRP A 267 -15.06 -4.45 -9.18
C TRP A 267 -16.36 -4.99 -8.60
N TYR A 268 -16.58 -6.27 -8.84
CA TYR A 268 -17.75 -7.01 -8.39
C TYR A 268 -17.32 -8.01 -7.34
N GLN A 269 -18.03 -8.03 -6.22
CA GLN A 269 -17.83 -9.05 -5.18
C GLN A 269 -19.06 -9.92 -5.00
N PHE A 270 -20.27 -9.40 -5.14
CA PHE A 270 -21.51 -10.17 -4.98
C PHE A 270 -22.49 -9.80 -6.09
N GLU A 271 -23.37 -10.73 -6.45
CA GLU A 271 -24.45 -10.45 -7.40
C GLU A 271 -25.30 -9.27 -6.90
N GLY A 272 -25.33 -8.18 -7.67
CA GLY A 272 -26.04 -6.94 -7.33
C GLY A 272 -25.23 -5.86 -6.58
N TRP A 273 -23.98 -6.13 -6.18
CA TRP A 273 -23.11 -5.15 -5.52
C TRP A 273 -21.94 -4.74 -6.43
N ASN A 274 -22.04 -3.52 -6.96
CA ASN A 274 -21.03 -2.96 -7.85
C ASN A 274 -20.26 -1.88 -7.10
N TYR A 275 -19.01 -2.16 -6.75
CA TYR A 275 -18.12 -1.16 -6.18
C TYR A 275 -17.47 -0.38 -7.31
N ARG A 276 -17.55 0.95 -7.23
CA ARG A 276 -16.95 1.86 -8.20
C ARG A 276 -16.26 2.99 -7.47
N ASP A 277 -14.96 3.09 -7.69
CA ASP A 277 -14.13 4.19 -7.22
C ASP A 277 -13.79 5.06 -8.44
N TYR A 278 -14.05 6.36 -8.31
CA TYR A 278 -13.64 7.36 -9.30
C TYR A 278 -12.60 8.28 -8.65
N HIS A 279 -11.52 8.51 -9.38
CA HIS A 279 -10.45 9.40 -8.96
C HIS A 279 -10.33 10.58 -9.91
N GLU A 280 -10.43 11.77 -9.34
CA GLU A 280 -10.11 13.04 -10.00
C GLU A 280 -8.72 13.46 -9.52
N TYR A 281 -7.81 13.69 -10.45
CA TYR A 281 -6.44 14.10 -10.16
C TYR A 281 -6.20 15.52 -10.65
N SER A 282 -5.31 16.23 -9.97
CA SER A 282 -4.70 17.46 -10.45
C SER A 282 -3.20 17.38 -10.28
N PHE A 283 -2.50 18.10 -11.14
CA PHE A 283 -1.05 18.09 -11.24
C PHE A 283 -0.53 19.53 -11.29
N ASP A 284 0.69 19.75 -10.80
CA ASP A 284 1.39 21.01 -11.01
C ASP A 284 1.94 21.12 -12.44
N ILE A 285 2.63 22.23 -12.73
CA ILE A 285 3.20 22.50 -14.05
C ILE A 285 4.30 21.50 -14.45
N ASP A 286 4.91 20.83 -13.48
CA ASP A 286 5.99 19.86 -13.66
C ASP A 286 5.45 18.41 -13.69
N GLY A 287 4.13 18.23 -13.63
CA GLY A 287 3.46 16.93 -13.67
C GLY A 287 3.41 16.19 -12.33
N SER A 288 3.81 16.82 -11.22
CA SER A 288 3.66 16.23 -9.89
C SER A 288 2.20 16.31 -9.43
N ILE A 289 1.66 15.22 -8.91
CA ILE A 289 0.28 15.17 -8.40
C ILE A 289 0.13 16.13 -7.22
N ILE A 290 -0.83 17.05 -7.27
CA ILE A 290 -1.12 17.99 -6.16
C ILE A 290 -2.40 17.63 -5.42
N SER A 291 -3.34 16.92 -6.06
CA SER A 291 -4.46 16.32 -5.34
C SER A 291 -5.05 15.09 -6.02
N LYS A 292 -5.64 14.22 -5.20
CA LYS A 292 -6.47 13.07 -5.56
C LYS A 292 -7.79 13.19 -4.81
N LYS A 293 -8.89 13.34 -5.52
CA LYS A 293 -10.23 13.25 -4.96
C LYS A 293 -10.84 11.91 -5.32
N THR A 294 -11.28 11.17 -4.31
CA THR A 294 -11.89 9.85 -4.46
C THR A 294 -13.39 9.93 -4.19
N ASN A 295 -14.19 9.44 -5.13
CA ASN A 295 -15.63 9.29 -4.99
C ASN A 295 -15.98 7.79 -5.03
N VAL A 296 -16.48 7.26 -3.90
CA VAL A 296 -16.92 5.86 -3.81
C VAL A 296 -18.43 5.80 -3.99
N PHE A 297 -18.91 5.14 -5.05
CA PHE A 297 -20.34 4.92 -5.24
C PHE A 297 -20.78 3.62 -4.57
N ASN A 298 -21.27 3.73 -3.33
CA ASN A 298 -22.17 2.75 -2.73
C ASN A 298 -23.14 3.46 -1.79
N THR A 299 -24.26 3.93 -2.36
CA THR A 299 -25.46 4.49 -1.70
C THR A 299 -25.31 5.67 -0.71
N ASN A 300 -24.11 6.03 -0.28
CA ASN A 300 -23.80 7.20 0.53
C ASN A 300 -22.49 7.83 0.03
N THR A 301 -22.53 9.14 -0.24
CA THR A 301 -21.43 9.93 -0.80
C THR A 301 -20.30 10.12 0.23
N TYR A 302 -19.51 9.08 0.47
CA TYR A 302 -18.26 9.18 1.22
C TYR A 302 -17.13 9.36 0.22
N GLY A 303 -16.57 10.57 0.15
CA GLY A 303 -15.37 10.84 -0.61
C GLY A 303 -14.28 11.43 0.27
N GLU A 304 -13.06 11.38 -0.23
CA GLU A 304 -11.85 11.88 0.42
C GLU A 304 -11.06 12.69 -0.58
N ILE A 305 -10.48 13.78 -0.11
CA ILE A 305 -9.50 14.57 -0.86
C ILE A 305 -8.16 14.36 -0.19
N VAL A 306 -7.18 13.93 -0.98
CA VAL A 306 -5.78 13.86 -0.57
C VAL A 306 -5.04 14.96 -1.32
N SER A 307 -4.38 15.85 -0.60
CA SER A 307 -3.55 16.91 -1.19
C SER A 307 -2.08 16.63 -0.91
N TYR A 308 -1.21 16.98 -1.86
CA TYR A 308 0.22 16.68 -1.82
C TYR A 308 1.02 17.97 -2.01
N THR A 309 2.03 18.18 -1.17
CA THR A 309 2.95 19.33 -1.29
C THR A 309 4.34 18.84 -1.65
N TRP A 310 4.91 19.46 -2.68
CA TRP A 310 6.21 19.10 -3.25
C TRP A 310 7.17 20.27 -3.14
N GLU A 311 8.40 20.02 -2.68
CA GLU A 311 9.49 21.01 -2.52
C GLU A 311 10.78 20.53 -3.17
#